data_AF-A0A2I1FD15-F1
#
_entry.id   AF-A0A2I1FD15-F1
#
_cell.length_a   1.000
_cell.length_b   1.000
_cell.length_c   1.000
_cell.angle_alpha   90.00
_cell.angle_beta   90.00
_cell.angle_gamma   90.00
#
_symmetry.space_group_name_H-M   'P 1'
#
loop_
_entity.id
_entity.type
_entity.pdbx_description
1 polymer ?
#
loop_
_entity_poly.entity_id
_entity_poly.type
_entity_poly.pdbx_seq_one_letter_code
_entity_poly.pdbx_strand_id
1 'polypeptide(L)' 'MSTYDYEKYKKSYTEMNNSNKWVLTTGTVVEDVLYNFSLRCKYEHLAHSFILDPDDNNYLIESVFTESELHEI' A
#
# COMPACT_ATOMS: atom_id res chain seq x y z
N MET A 1 11.25 -8.42 6.83
CA MET A 1 10.15 -9.39 6.70
C MET A 1 10.73 -10.78 6.41
N SER A 2 10.27 -11.84 7.06
CA SER A 2 10.73 -13.20 6.74
C SER A 2 10.18 -13.66 5.38
N THR A 3 10.74 -14.72 4.80
CA THR A 3 10.21 -15.31 3.55
C THR A 3 8.77 -15.82 3.72
N TYR A 4 8.44 -16.37 4.89
CA TYR A 4 7.08 -16.82 5.21
C TYR A 4 6.08 -15.66 5.22
N ASP A 5 6.43 -14.56 5.89
CA ASP A 5 5.56 -13.37 5.98
C ASP A 5 5.37 -12.72 4.61
N TYR A 6 6.43 -12.71 3.78
CA TYR A 6 6.36 -12.22 2.42
C TYR A 6 5.38 -13.01 1.55
N GLU A 7 5.46 -14.34 1.57
CA GLU A 7 4.57 -15.19 0.78
C GLU A 7 3.11 -15.08 1.28
N LYS A 8 2.92 -14.99 2.60
CA LYS A 8 1.60 -14.76 3.19
C LYS A 8 1.02 -13.42 2.72
N TYR A 9 1.80 -12.35 2.77
CA TYR A 9 1.39 -11.01 2.33
C TYR A 9 1.04 -10.99 0.84
N LYS A 10 1.91 -11.56 -0.01
CA LYS A 10 1.68 -11.68 -1.45
C LYS A 10 0.42 -12.49 -1.77
N LYS A 11 0.17 -13.56 -1.02
CA LYS A 11 -1.06 -14.34 -1.16
C LYS A 11 -2.29 -13.51 -0.82
N SER A 12 -2.28 -12.79 0.30
CA SER A 12 -3.38 -11.89 0.69
C SER A 12 -3.68 -10.82 -0.36
N TYR A 13 -2.64 -10.22 -0.96
CA TYR A 13 -2.81 -9.30 -2.08
C TYR A 13 -3.48 -9.98 -3.30
N THR A 14 -2.99 -11.16 -3.67
CA THR A 14 -3.44 -11.87 -4.88
C THR A 14 -4.89 -12.38 -4.76
N GLU A 15 -5.31 -12.72 -3.54
CA GLU A 15 -6.68 -13.18 -3.25
C GLU A 15 -7.66 -12.02 -3.07
N MET A 16 -7.19 -10.77 -3.02
CA MET A 16 -8.04 -9.60 -2.87
C MET A 16 -8.88 -9.37 -4.13
N ASN A 17 -10.20 -9.23 -3.96
CA ASN A 17 -11.10 -8.94 -5.07
C ASN A 17 -10.90 -7.51 -5.55
N ASN A 18 -10.56 -7.33 -6.83
CA ASN A 18 -10.36 -6.02 -7.44
C ASN A 18 -11.58 -5.09 -7.30
N SER A 19 -12.80 -5.62 -7.25
CA SER A 19 -14.01 -4.79 -7.05
C SER A 19 -14.13 -4.18 -5.65
N ASN A 20 -13.34 -4.66 -4.69
CA ASN A 20 -13.33 -4.17 -3.31
C ASN A 20 -12.13 -3.25 -3.04
N LYS A 21 -11.25 -3.04 -4.01
CA LYS A 21 -10.09 -2.16 -3.86
C LYS A 21 -10.51 -0.70 -3.88
N TRP A 22 -9.83 0.13 -3.12
CA TRP A 22 -10.08 1.55 -3.11
C TRP A 22 -9.40 2.21 -4.32
N VAL A 23 -10.22 2.75 -5.22
CA VAL A 23 -9.79 3.51 -6.38
C VAL A 23 -10.01 5.00 -6.12
N LEU A 24 -8.95 5.79 -6.17
CA LEU A 24 -8.98 7.24 -6.03
C LEU A 24 -9.48 7.91 -7.31
N THR A 25 -9.83 9.20 -7.22
CA THR A 25 -10.28 9.99 -8.38
C THR A 25 -9.23 10.09 -9.50
N THR A 26 -7.95 9.98 -9.15
CA THR A 26 -6.82 9.93 -10.11
C THR A 26 -6.76 8.62 -10.89
N GLY A 27 -7.53 7.60 -10.49
CA GLY A 27 -7.45 6.23 -11.01
C GLY A 27 -6.44 5.36 -10.26
N THR A 28 -5.76 5.90 -9.26
CA THR A 28 -4.83 5.15 -8.40
C THR A 28 -5.57 4.12 -7.56
N VAL A 29 -5.09 2.88 -7.57
CA VAL A 29 -5.60 1.80 -6.71
C VAL A 29 -4.75 1.73 -5.46
N VAL A 30 -5.32 2.10 -4.31
CA VAL A 30 -4.60 2.29 -3.04
C VAL A 30 -3.85 1.02 -2.63
N GLU A 31 -4.50 -0.14 -2.67
CA GLU A 31 -3.90 -1.41 -2.25
C GLU A 31 -2.76 -1.86 -3.18
N ASP A 32 -2.83 -1.56 -4.47
CA ASP A 32 -1.78 -1.90 -5.44
C ASP A 32 -0.52 -1.06 -5.19
N VAL A 33 -0.72 0.24 -4.94
CA VAL A 33 0.36 1.17 -4.63
C VAL A 33 0.99 0.84 -3.27
N LEU A 34 0.17 0.58 -2.24
CA LEU A 34 0.66 0.13 -0.92
C LEU A 34 1.41 -1.19 -1.02
N TYR A 35 0.93 -2.14 -1.83
CA TYR A 35 1.61 -3.40 -2.06
C TYR A 35 3.00 -3.16 -2.64
N ASN A 36 3.11 -2.39 -3.71
CA ASN A 36 4.38 -2.06 -4.34
C ASN A 36 5.34 -1.32 -3.40
N PHE A 37 4.83 -0.39 -2.60
CA PHE A 37 5.63 0.30 -1.56
C PHE A 37 6.14 -0.68 -0.51
N SER A 38 5.27 -1.57 -0.03
CA SER A 38 5.60 -2.57 1.00
C SER A 38 6.70 -3.54 0.57
N LEU A 39 6.78 -3.88 -0.73
CA LEU A 39 7.86 -4.70 -1.29
C LEU A 39 9.24 -4.00 -1.22
N ARG A 40 9.26 -2.66 -1.19
CA ARG A 40 10.48 -1.85 -1.12
C ARG A 40 10.90 -1.52 0.32
N CYS A 41 10.00 -1.69 1.29
CA CYS A 41 10.27 -1.43 2.70
C CYS A 41 11.32 -2.39 3.25
N LYS A 42 12.42 -1.85 3.79
CA LYS A 42 13.51 -2.64 4.39
C LYS A 42 13.14 -3.23 5.76
N TYR A 43 12.24 -2.55 6.46
CA TYR A 43 11.74 -2.92 7.79
C TYR A 43 10.23 -3.09 7.74
N GLU A 44 9.66 -3.65 8.80
CA GLU A 44 8.21 -3.79 8.93
C GLU A 44 7.53 -2.42 8.89
N HIS A 45 6.45 -2.33 8.13
CA HIS A 45 5.66 -1.13 7.90
C HIS A 45 4.17 -1.45 8.01
N LEU A 46 3.33 -0.48 8.38
CA LEU A 46 1.87 -0.64 8.43
C LEU A 46 1.27 -1.13 7.10
N ALA A 47 1.94 -0.78 5.99
CA ALA A 47 1.54 -1.16 4.64
C ALA A 47 1.63 -2.68 4.39
N HIS A 48 2.47 -3.41 5.15
CA HIS A 48 2.49 -4.89 5.16
C HIS A 48 1.20 -5.52 5.70
N SER A 49 0.35 -4.71 6.35
CA SER A 49 -0.97 -5.12 6.82
C SER A 49 -2.11 -4.45 6.04
N PHE A 50 -1.81 -3.80 4.90
CA PHE A 50 -2.75 -2.94 4.16
C PHE A 50 -3.39 -1.85 5.02
N ILE A 51 -2.66 -1.38 6.02
CA ILE A 51 -3.03 -0.21 6.83
C ILE A 51 -2.32 0.99 6.22
N LEU A 52 -3.11 2.03 5.90
CA LEU A 52 -2.64 3.29 5.38
C LEU A 52 -2.73 4.34 6.48
N ASP A 53 -1.62 5.04 6.72
CA ASP A 53 -1.54 6.20 7.60
C ASP A 53 -1.34 7.48 6.76
N PRO A 54 -2.38 8.30 6.51
CA PRO A 54 -2.28 9.44 5.60
C PRO A 54 -1.22 10.47 6.02
N ASP A 55 -0.88 10.51 7.31
CA ASP A 55 0.11 11.41 7.89
C ASP A 55 1.55 10.86 7.80
N ASP A 56 1.74 9.65 7.25
CA ASP A 56 3.06 9.07 7.05
C ASP A 56 3.81 9.77 5.89
N ASN A 57 4.77 10.60 6.27
CA ASN A 57 5.64 11.31 5.34
C ASN A 57 6.40 10.39 4.37
N ASN A 58 6.61 9.11 4.69
CA ASN A 58 7.25 8.16 3.78
C ASN A 58 6.48 8.04 2.47
N TYR A 59 5.15 8.19 2.48
CA TYR A 59 4.35 8.11 1.26
C TYR A 59 4.65 9.24 0.28
N LEU A 60 4.92 10.45 0.77
CA LEU A 60 5.35 11.56 -0.08
C LEU A 60 6.83 11.43 -0.47
N ILE A 61 7.71 11.10 0.49
CA ILE A 61 9.16 10.99 0.28
C ILE A 61 9.48 9.92 -0.78
N GLU A 62 8.79 8.78 -0.71
CA GLU A 62 8.96 7.64 -1.62
C GLU A 62 8.04 7.71 -2.84
N SER A 63 7.34 8.85 -3.03
CA SER A 63 6.43 9.13 -4.15
C SER A 63 5.38 8.03 -4.36
N VAL A 64 4.86 7.52 -3.25
CA VAL A 64 3.79 6.50 -3.20
C VAL A 64 2.46 7.13 -3.55
N PHE A 65 2.15 8.28 -2.94
CA PHE A 65 0.96 9.07 -3.19
C PHE A 65 1.34 10.53 -3.41
N THR A 66 0.46 11.27 -4.08
CA THR A 66 0.50 12.74 -4.13
C THR A 66 -0.17 13.35 -2.90
N GLU A 67 0.11 14.62 -2.61
CA GLU A 67 -0.58 15.34 -1.52
C GLU A 67 -2.10 15.36 -1.73
N SER A 68 -2.58 15.49 -2.97
CA SER A 68 -4.01 15.45 -3.28
C SER A 68 -4.62 14.08 -3.03
N GLU A 69 -3.91 13.01 -3.33
CA GLU A 69 -4.39 11.64 -3.09
C GLU A 69 -4.43 11.32 -1.60
N LEU A 70 -3.42 11.75 -0.82
CA LEU A 70 -3.44 11.62 0.63
C LEU A 70 -4.55 12.47 1.28
N HIS A 71 -4.94 13.59 0.68
CA HIS A 71 -6.06 14.40 1.15
C HIS A 71 -7.44 13.82 0.80
N GLU A 72 -7.52 12.99 -0.26
CA GLU A 72 -8.73 12.26 -0.63
C GLU A 72 -9.01 11.07 0.30
N ILE A 73 -7.95 10.51 0.89
CA ILE A 73 -7.96 9.35 1.79
C ILE A 73 -8.27 9.76 3.23
#